data_AF-A0A6C0JJL7-F1
#
_entry.id   AF-A0A6C0JJL7-F1
#
_cell.length_a   1.000
_cell.length_b   1.000
_cell.length_c   1.000
_cell.angle_alpha   90.00
_cell.angle_beta   90.00
_cell.angle_gamma   90.00
#
_symmetry.space_group_name_H-M   'P 1'
#
loop_
_entity.id
_entity.type
_entity.pdbx_description
1 polymer ?
#
loop_
_entity_poly.entity_id
_entity_poly.type
_entity_poly.pdbx_seq_one_letter_code
_entity_poly.pdbx_strand_id
1 'polypeptide(L)'
;MLPHRALHLINEYVRPITRPDWRTFERTINPEVFITEIRDLTIAHKNTLFMTAYKHMRYSEFHTMYIWIEISGVDSYIHFNGGCKNTILSNRWLSKQQEAFDEL
;
A
#
# COMPACT_ATOMS: atom_id res chain seq x y z
N MET A 1 -11.69 -2.58 -22.72
CA MET A 1 -10.38 -3.05 -23.21
C MET A 1 -9.29 -2.25 -22.51
N LEU A 2 -8.25 -2.91 -21.99
CA LEU A 2 -7.12 -2.20 -21.37
C LEU A 2 -6.30 -1.47 -22.45
N PRO A 3 -5.72 -0.29 -22.14
CA PRO A 3 -4.81 0.40 -23.06
C PRO A 3 -3.63 -0.50 -23.45
N HIS A 4 -3.20 -0.40 -24.71
CA HIS A 4 -2.11 -1.24 -25.26
C HIS A 4 -0.84 -1.21 -24.38
N ARG A 5 -0.51 -0.04 -23.80
CA ARG A 5 0.61 0.11 -22.87
C ARG A 5 0.44 -0.68 -21.57
N ALA A 6 -0.77 -0.73 -21.02
CA ALA A 6 -1.05 -1.50 -19.80
C ALA A 6 -0.98 -3.01 -20.06
N LEU A 7 -1.49 -3.46 -21.22
CA LEU A 7 -1.37 -4.86 -21.68
C LEU A 7 0.09 -5.26 -21.89
N HIS A 8 0.90 -4.39 -22.46
CA HIS A 8 2.34 -4.63 -22.65
C HIS A 8 3.05 -4.84 -21.31
N LEU A 9 2.81 -3.94 -20.34
CA LEU A 9 3.39 -4.06 -19.00
C LEU A 9 2.93 -5.37 -18.33
N ILE A 10 1.63 -5.67 -18.31
CA ILE A 10 1.12 -6.93 -17.74
C ILE A 10 1.85 -8.14 -18.35
N ASN A 11 1.98 -8.18 -19.67
CA ASN A 11 2.67 -9.28 -20.37
C ASN A 11 4.17 -9.36 -20.06
N GLU A 12 4.84 -8.23 -19.83
CA GLU A 12 6.25 -8.20 -19.40
C GLU A 12 6.42 -8.68 -17.96
N TYR A 13 5.54 -8.28 -17.04
CA TYR A 13 5.59 -8.62 -15.62
C TYR A 13 5.13 -10.07 -15.31
N VAL A 14 4.41 -10.72 -16.23
CA VAL A 14 3.97 -12.12 -16.11
C VAL A 14 5.04 -13.12 -16.58
N ARG A 15 6.06 -12.68 -17.34
CA ARG A 15 7.14 -13.55 -17.83
C ARG A 15 8.15 -13.88 -16.70
N PRO A 16 8.55 -15.15 -16.51
CA PRO A 16 9.42 -15.57 -15.39
C PRO A 16 10.82 -14.93 -15.36
N ILE A 17 11.36 -14.53 -16.52
CA ILE A 17 12.73 -14.01 -16.68
C ILE A 17 12.77 -12.48 -16.60
N THR A 18 11.69 -11.79 -16.99
CA THR A 18 11.53 -10.33 -16.87
C THR A 18 10.65 -9.95 -15.70
N ARG A 19 10.42 -10.86 -14.75
CA ARG A 19 9.97 -10.49 -13.43
C ARG A 19 11.17 -9.80 -12.80
N PRO A 20 11.21 -8.45 -12.67
CA PRO A 20 12.13 -7.91 -11.68
C PRO A 20 11.84 -8.67 -10.41
N ASP A 21 12.87 -9.26 -9.79
CA ASP A 21 12.65 -9.91 -8.50
C ASP A 21 11.98 -8.81 -7.67
N TRP A 22 10.76 -9.03 -7.22
CA TRP A 22 10.06 -8.00 -6.45
C TRP A 22 10.85 -7.69 -5.15
N ARG A 23 11.84 -8.54 -4.84
CA ARG A 23 12.89 -8.36 -3.84
C ARG A 23 14.02 -7.41 -4.27
N THR A 24 14.33 -7.30 -5.57
CA THR A 24 15.40 -6.43 -6.13
C THR A 24 14.89 -5.25 -6.96
N PHE A 25 13.58 -5.18 -7.26
CA PHE A 25 12.95 -3.93 -7.68
C PHE A 25 13.07 -3.00 -6.48
N GLU A 26 14.15 -2.22 -6.46
CA GLU A 26 14.26 -1.05 -5.60
C GLU A 26 12.97 -0.28 -5.86
N ARG A 27 12.05 -0.33 -4.89
CA ARG A 27 10.75 0.30 -5.00
C ARG A 27 11.06 1.77 -5.19
N THR A 28 11.10 2.22 -6.43
CA THR A 28 11.43 3.61 -6.80
C THR A 28 10.41 4.55 -6.18
N ILE A 29 9.24 4.01 -5.85
CA ILE A 29 8.21 4.63 -5.05
C ILE A 29 8.49 4.34 -3.58
N ASN A 30 8.97 5.34 -2.85
CA ASN A 30 8.99 5.33 -1.39
C ASN A 30 7.54 5.18 -0.88
N PRO A 31 7.19 4.09 -0.18
CA PRO A 31 5.85 3.89 0.35
C PRO A 31 5.40 5.00 1.30
N GLU A 32 6.31 5.68 2.00
CA GLU A 32 5.99 6.84 2.86
C GLU A 32 5.48 8.03 2.03
N VAL A 33 6.17 8.35 0.93
CA VAL A 33 5.74 9.38 -0.03
C VAL A 33 4.38 9.00 -0.60
N PHE A 34 4.23 7.73 -0.95
CA PHE A 34 2.99 7.21 -1.52
C PHE A 34 1.80 7.25 -0.53
N ILE A 35 2.01 6.86 0.73
CA ILE A 35 0.99 6.93 1.79
C ILE A 35 0.64 8.39 2.08
N THR A 36 1.63 9.28 2.12
CA THR A 36 1.43 10.73 2.28
C THR A 36 0.60 11.30 1.13
N GLU A 37 0.90 10.93 -0.12
CA GLU A 37 0.11 11.31 -1.28
C GLU A 37 -1.31 10.72 -1.25
N ILE A 38 -1.53 9.53 -0.70
CA ILE A 38 -2.89 9.00 -0.53
C ILE A 38 -3.71 9.86 0.42
N ARG A 39 -3.08 10.35 1.49
CA ARG A 39 -3.75 11.18 2.51
C ARG A 39 -4.05 12.58 2.04
N ASP A 40 -3.31 13.09 1.07
CA ASP A 40 -3.51 14.43 0.53
C ASP A 40 -4.86 14.55 -0.20
N LEU A 41 -5.79 15.28 0.42
CA LEU A 41 -7.13 15.57 -0.10
C LEU A 41 -7.13 16.69 -1.15
N THR A 42 -5.99 17.37 -1.37
CA THR A 42 -5.86 18.49 -2.30
C THR A 42 -5.47 18.08 -3.72
N ILE A 43 -5.36 16.76 -3.98
CA ILE A 43 -5.09 16.21 -5.32
C ILE A 43 -6.29 16.48 -6.24
N ALA A 44 -6.34 17.68 -6.80
CA ALA A 44 -7.42 18.12 -7.68
C ALA A 44 -7.16 17.79 -9.16
N HIS A 45 -5.90 17.55 -9.56
CA HIS A 45 -5.52 17.48 -10.99
C HIS A 45 -4.49 16.38 -11.29
N LYS A 46 -4.90 15.11 -11.23
CA LYS A 46 -4.11 13.99 -11.76
C LYS A 46 -4.95 13.20 -12.79
N ASN A 47 -4.27 12.59 -13.76
CA ASN A 47 -4.93 11.88 -14.86
C ASN A 47 -5.79 10.69 -14.37
N THR A 48 -6.70 10.20 -15.22
CA THR A 48 -7.65 9.12 -14.87
C THR A 48 -6.96 7.86 -14.37
N LEU A 49 -5.79 7.51 -14.92
CA LEU A 49 -5.02 6.34 -14.50
C LEU A 49 -4.52 6.48 -13.07
N PHE A 50 -3.95 7.64 -12.74
CA PHE A 50 -3.54 7.96 -11.37
C PHE A 50 -4.71 7.89 -10.40
N MET A 51 -5.84 8.54 -10.74
CA MET A 51 -7.01 8.55 -9.86
C MET A 51 -7.61 7.15 -9.65
N THR A 52 -7.51 6.28 -10.65
CA THR A 52 -7.92 4.87 -10.54
C THR A 52 -7.03 4.13 -9.56
N ALA A 53 -5.70 4.21 -9.73
CA ALA A 53 -4.74 3.60 -8.83
C ALA A 53 -4.92 4.13 -7.39
N TYR A 54 -4.99 5.45 -7.23
CA TYR A 54 -5.24 6.13 -5.96
C TYR A 54 -6.46 5.58 -5.23
N LYS A 55 -7.61 5.46 -5.90
CA LYS A 55 -8.83 4.92 -5.29
C LYS A 55 -8.62 3.50 -4.79
N HIS A 56 -8.05 2.62 -5.61
CA HIS A 56 -7.79 1.24 -5.19
C HIS A 56 -6.80 1.14 -4.04
N MET A 57 -5.79 2.00 -4.01
CA MET A 57 -4.80 2.01 -2.93
C MET A 57 -5.39 2.59 -1.64
N ARG A 58 -6.18 3.68 -1.71
CA ARG A 58 -6.87 4.27 -0.55
C ARG A 58 -7.84 3.31 0.12
N TYR A 59 -8.55 2.51 -0.67
CA TYR A 59 -9.50 1.50 -0.17
C TYR A 59 -8.88 0.09 -0.05
N SER A 60 -7.55 -0.02 -0.13
CA SER A 60 -6.89 -1.31 0.11
C SER A 60 -6.94 -1.67 1.59
N GLU A 61 -6.95 -2.98 1.88
CA GLU A 61 -6.83 -3.49 3.25
C GLU A 61 -5.56 -2.97 3.93
N PHE A 62 -4.45 -2.88 3.17
CA PHE A 62 -3.19 -2.34 3.68
C PHE A 62 -3.33 -0.90 4.19
N HIS A 63 -3.90 0.01 3.38
CA HIS A 63 -4.06 1.40 3.79
C HIS A 63 -5.03 1.53 4.97
N THR A 64 -6.10 0.73 4.97
CA THR A 64 -7.06 0.68 6.09
C THR A 64 -6.37 0.23 7.39
N MET A 65 -5.61 -0.87 7.35
CA MET A 65 -4.80 -1.34 8.48
C MET A 65 -3.80 -0.28 8.95
N TYR A 66 -3.09 0.35 8.02
CA TYR A 66 -2.09 1.37 8.32
C TYR A 66 -2.67 2.55 9.10
N ILE A 67 -3.82 3.07 8.65
CA ILE A 67 -4.55 4.16 9.33
C ILE A 67 -5.08 3.71 10.69
N TRP A 68 -5.60 2.49 10.79
CA TRP A 68 -6.17 2.00 12.05
C TRP A 68 -5.11 1.82 13.13
N ILE A 69 -3.96 1.25 12.75
CA ILE A 69 -2.83 1.04 13.66
C ILE A 69 -2.30 2.38 14.17
N GLU A 70 -2.16 3.37 13.29
CA GLU A 70 -1.74 4.72 13.69
C GLU A 70 -2.68 5.35 14.74
N ILE A 71 -4.00 5.13 14.62
CA ILE A 71 -4.99 5.79 15.50
C ILE A 71 -5.27 4.99 16.77
N SER A 72 -5.20 3.67 16.71
CA SER A 72 -5.75 2.80 17.77
C SER A 72 -4.94 1.52 18.03
N GLY A 73 -3.80 1.36 17.36
CA GLY A 73 -2.97 0.17 17.47
C GLY A 73 -3.55 -1.07 16.78
N VAL A 74 -2.69 -2.06 16.62
CA VAL A 74 -2.97 -3.31 15.90
C VAL A 74 -3.97 -4.20 16.64
N ASP A 75 -3.98 -4.16 17.97
CA ASP A 75 -4.89 -4.99 18.77
C ASP A 75 -6.35 -4.54 18.59
N SER A 76 -6.58 -3.23 18.47
CA SER A 76 -7.89 -2.68 18.10
C SER A 76 -8.31 -3.13 16.70
N TYR A 77 -7.42 -3.05 15.72
CA TYR A 77 -7.72 -3.52 14.37
C TYR A 77 -8.12 -5.00 14.36
N ILE A 78 -7.37 -5.85 15.05
CA ILE A 78 -7.64 -7.30 15.15
C ILE A 78 -8.97 -7.57 15.84
N HIS A 79 -9.33 -6.79 16.86
CA HIS A 79 -10.61 -6.95 17.54
C HIS A 79 -11.81 -6.79 16.58
N PHE A 80 -11.76 -5.80 15.67
CA PHE A 80 -12.86 -5.50 14.76
C PHE A 80 -12.80 -6.26 13.43
N ASN A 81 -11.61 -6.55 12.90
CA ASN A 81 -11.42 -7.09 11.56
C ASN A 81 -10.80 -8.50 11.55
N GLY A 82 -10.39 -9.01 12.72
CA GLY A 82 -9.69 -10.28 12.86
C GLY A 82 -8.24 -10.24 12.37
N GLY A 83 -7.65 -11.43 12.23
CA GLY A 83 -6.27 -11.61 11.77
C GLY A 83 -5.30 -11.98 12.88
N CYS A 84 -4.01 -12.02 12.51
CA CYS A 84 -2.93 -12.42 13.41
C CYS A 84 -1.92 -11.30 13.53
N LYS A 85 -1.63 -10.86 14.76
CA LYS A 85 -0.66 -9.80 15.05
C LYS A 85 0.70 -10.05 14.41
N ASN A 86 1.22 -11.28 14.53
CA ASN A 86 2.51 -11.65 13.95
C ASN A 86 2.52 -11.54 12.43
N THR A 87 1.42 -11.91 11.77
CA THR A 87 1.29 -11.81 10.31
C THR A 87 1.18 -10.34 9.88
N ILE A 88 0.37 -9.55 10.57
CA ILE A 88 0.16 -8.12 10.26
C ILE A 88 1.47 -7.34 10.45
N LEU A 89 2.12 -7.49 11.60
CA LEU A 89 3.36 -6.80 11.94
C LEU A 89 4.61 -7.37 11.25
N SER A 90 4.52 -8.53 10.57
CA SER A 90 5.57 -8.98 9.66
C SER A 90 5.80 -7.99 8.51
N ASN A 91 4.80 -7.14 8.21
CA ASN A 91 4.97 -6.01 7.32
C ASN A 91 5.73 -4.88 8.03
N ARG A 92 6.93 -4.58 7.55
CA ARG A 92 7.80 -3.52 8.08
C ARG A 92 7.10 -2.18 8.32
N TRP A 93 6.16 -1.79 7.45
CA TRP A 93 5.48 -0.48 7.55
C TRP A 93 4.41 -0.47 8.65
N LEU A 94 3.69 -1.58 8.81
CA LEU A 94 2.71 -1.73 9.89
C LEU A 94 3.41 -1.89 11.25
N SER A 95 4.57 -2.57 11.29
CA SER A 95 5.43 -2.61 12.49
C SER A 95 5.87 -1.22 12.92
N LYS A 96 6.44 -0.43 12.00
CA LYS A 96 6.83 0.96 12.28
C LYS A 96 5.67 1.82 12.80
N GLN A 97 4.47 1.64 12.24
CA GLN A 97 3.30 2.37 12.72
C GLN A 97 2.86 1.94 14.12
N GLN A 98 2.94 0.64 14.42
CA GLN A 98 2.67 0.15 15.77
C GLN A 98 3.72 0.68 16.76
N GLU A 99 5.00 0.68 16.40
CA GLU A 99 6.08 1.26 17.22
C GLU A 99 5.81 2.74 17.53
N ALA A 100 5.43 3.53 16.52
CA ALA A 100 5.08 4.93 16.71
C ALA A 100 3.83 5.13 17.59
N PHE A 101 2.84 4.23 17.50
CA PHE A 101 1.65 4.25 18.35
C PHE A 101 1.99 3.92 19.81
N ASP A 102 2.90 2.97 20.05
CA ASP A 102 3.31 2.56 21.39
C ASP A 102 4.16 3.63 22.12
N GLU A 103 4.70 4.61 21.37
CA GLU A 103 5.45 5.76 21.90
C GLU A 103 4.56 6.96 22.31
N LEU A 104 3.25 6.93 22.02
CA LEU A 104 2.26 7.96 22.36
C LEU A 104 1.61 7.76 23.73
#